data_AF-A0A942S8G5-F1
#
_entry.id   AF-A0A942S8G5-F1
#
_cell.length_a   1.000
_cell.length_b   1.000
_cell.length_c   1.000
_cell.angle_alpha   90.00
_cell.angle_beta   90.00
_cell.angle_gamma   90.00
#
_symmetry.space_group_name_H-M   'P 1'
#
loop_
_entity.id
_entity.type
_entity.pdbx_description
1 polymer ?
#
loop_
_entity_poly.entity_id
_entity_poly.type
_entity_poly.pdbx_seq_one_letter_code
_entity_poly.pdbx_strand_id
1 'polypeptide(L)'
;MYIDFHKYNYDLVPADKKADYIKRDQESYKLVLQKWFSDNLDNVVQRKFEINEIHYLKNISDFIKLIREGEQLYELGFFTGCIALVGVASEDFLKYLAISLGKPQYESQTQFNRLNNLLNDNLISTTTHSLLDNIRQIRNDCLHYNQNFKQKSNDDLKNDALTALNNLKETLKSIIGGANPNDLISVFEGIGAGDDIKNTDEIAIKVKNAVSHLLKFPLAFDPETKTQVRTSIFTIKEIDEDFDEISLQDLNNGLIAIVEYPESERTYYQSKNLTENDTVIATLFSALDQNGLTAEWKLLDIDKI
;
A
#
# COMPACT_ATOMS: atom_id res chain seq x y z
N MET A 1 16.90 -28.72 16.65
CA MET A 1 18.22 -28.74 15.97
C MET A 1 18.28 -27.50 15.10
N TYR A 2 19.34 -26.68 15.22
CA TYR A 2 19.58 -25.53 14.33
C TYR A 2 20.57 -25.96 13.25
N ILE A 3 20.25 -25.68 11.99
CA ILE A 3 21.06 -26.06 10.82
C ILE A 3 21.34 -24.78 10.03
N ASP A 4 22.62 -24.43 9.86
CA ASP A 4 23.05 -23.24 9.12
C ASP A 4 24.13 -23.62 8.10
N PHE A 5 23.69 -24.14 6.95
CA PHE A 5 24.55 -24.49 5.83
C PHE A 5 24.06 -23.80 4.55
N HIS A 6 24.29 -22.49 4.46
CA HIS A 6 23.87 -21.68 3.31
C HIS A 6 24.96 -21.52 2.22
N LYS A 7 26.19 -22.01 2.48
CA LYS A 7 27.35 -21.89 1.57
C LYS A 7 28.08 -23.21 1.40
N TYR A 8 28.58 -23.45 0.21
CA TYR A 8 29.57 -24.48 -0.03
C TYR A 8 30.87 -24.16 0.73
N ASN A 9 31.64 -25.19 1.09
CA ASN A 9 32.96 -25.01 1.67
C ASN A 9 33.97 -24.59 0.58
N TYR A 10 34.06 -23.29 0.32
CA TYR A 10 34.91 -22.73 -0.72
C TYR A 10 36.41 -22.87 -0.44
N ASP A 11 36.82 -23.28 0.76
CA ASP A 11 38.23 -23.52 1.07
C ASP A 11 38.75 -24.82 0.44
N LEU A 12 37.84 -25.65 -0.10
CA LEU A 12 38.14 -26.82 -0.91
C LEU A 12 38.39 -26.50 -2.39
N VAL A 13 38.21 -25.24 -2.80
CA VAL A 13 38.30 -24.79 -4.20
C VAL A 13 39.61 -24.04 -4.43
N PRO A 14 40.32 -24.24 -5.56
CA PRO A 14 41.47 -23.42 -5.94
C PRO A 14 41.13 -21.91 -5.94
N ALA A 15 42.08 -21.09 -5.46
CA ALA A 15 41.85 -19.66 -5.25
C ALA A 15 41.44 -18.91 -6.54
N ASP A 16 41.98 -19.33 -7.68
CA ASP A 16 41.68 -18.80 -9.01
C ASP A 16 40.26 -19.13 -9.51
N LYS A 17 39.59 -20.14 -8.92
CA LYS A 17 38.23 -20.57 -9.28
C LYS A 17 37.15 -20.24 -8.26
N LYS A 18 37.54 -19.73 -7.08
CA LYS A 18 36.61 -19.44 -5.98
C LYS A 18 35.48 -18.48 -6.38
N ALA A 19 35.79 -17.46 -7.18
CA ALA A 19 34.80 -16.50 -7.66
C ALA A 19 33.71 -17.15 -8.55
N ASP A 20 34.11 -18.05 -9.44
CA ASP A 20 33.17 -18.75 -10.33
C ASP A 20 32.21 -19.66 -9.56
N TYR A 21 32.71 -20.32 -8.51
CA TYR A 21 31.88 -21.16 -7.63
C TYR A 21 30.87 -20.32 -6.84
N ILE A 22 31.31 -19.21 -6.25
CA ILE A 22 30.41 -18.30 -5.53
C ILE A 22 29.32 -17.78 -6.48
N LYS A 23 29.71 -17.35 -7.68
CA LYS A 23 28.75 -16.86 -8.68
C LYS A 23 27.73 -17.94 -9.05
N ARG A 24 28.16 -19.16 -9.35
CA ARG A 24 27.27 -20.30 -9.65
C ARG A 24 26.28 -20.56 -8.51
N ASP A 25 26.76 -20.59 -7.26
CA ASP A 25 25.91 -20.91 -6.10
C ASP A 25 24.92 -19.77 -5.79
N GLN A 26 25.32 -18.51 -5.99
CA GLN A 26 24.41 -17.36 -5.93
C GLN A 26 23.32 -17.43 -7.00
N GLU A 27 23.67 -17.74 -8.26
CA GLU A 27 22.66 -17.93 -9.33
C GLU A 27 21.73 -19.11 -9.02
N SER A 28 22.27 -20.21 -8.48
CA SER A 28 21.46 -21.35 -8.06
C SER A 28 20.47 -20.97 -6.95
N TYR A 29 20.90 -20.15 -5.98
CA TYR A 29 20.04 -19.67 -4.91
C TYR A 29 18.94 -18.72 -5.42
N LYS A 30 19.21 -17.90 -6.46
CA LYS A 30 18.16 -17.10 -7.10
C LYS A 30 17.04 -17.97 -7.68
N LEU A 31 17.37 -19.11 -8.29
CA LEU A 31 16.37 -20.06 -8.80
C LEU A 31 15.53 -20.66 -7.66
N VAL A 32 16.15 -20.96 -6.52
CA VAL A 32 15.44 -21.41 -5.30
C VAL A 32 14.47 -20.33 -4.82
N LEU A 33 14.90 -19.08 -4.75
CA LEU A 33 14.04 -17.95 -4.35
C LEU A 33 12.89 -17.74 -5.32
N GLN A 34 13.15 -17.75 -6.64
CA GLN A 34 12.10 -17.61 -7.66
C GLN A 34 11.03 -18.68 -7.52
N LYS A 35 11.44 -19.93 -7.34
CA LYS A 35 10.51 -21.03 -7.11
C LYS A 35 9.70 -20.81 -5.83
N TRP A 36 10.36 -20.46 -4.73
CA TRP A 36 9.67 -20.19 -3.47
C TRP A 36 8.64 -19.06 -3.60
N PHE A 37 8.98 -17.95 -4.26
CA PHE A 37 8.04 -16.86 -4.51
C PHE A 37 6.86 -17.32 -5.37
N SER A 38 7.12 -18.08 -6.43
CA SER A 38 6.05 -18.63 -7.29
C SER A 38 5.11 -19.54 -6.50
N ASP A 39 5.65 -20.43 -5.67
CA ASP A 39 4.87 -21.40 -4.89
C ASP A 39 4.08 -20.74 -3.75
N ASN A 40 4.45 -19.52 -3.33
CA ASN A 40 3.85 -18.81 -2.21
C ASN A 40 3.10 -17.53 -2.58
N LEU A 41 3.06 -17.15 -3.86
CA LEU A 41 2.52 -15.86 -4.31
C LEU A 41 1.08 -15.64 -3.83
N ASP A 42 0.20 -16.62 -4.04
CA ASP A 42 -1.20 -16.53 -3.63
C ASP A 42 -1.35 -16.34 -2.12
N ASN A 43 -0.55 -17.06 -1.32
CA ASN A 43 -0.55 -16.93 0.13
C ASN A 43 -0.06 -15.55 0.57
N VAL A 44 0.98 -15.00 -0.09
CA VAL A 44 1.50 -13.65 0.18
C VAL A 44 0.42 -12.61 -0.10
N VAL A 45 -0.23 -12.70 -1.26
CA VAL A 45 -1.34 -11.80 -1.65
C VAL A 45 -2.50 -11.92 -0.65
N GLN A 46 -2.98 -13.14 -0.36
CA GLN A 46 -4.07 -13.36 0.58
C GLN A 46 -3.78 -12.75 1.96
N ARG A 47 -2.56 -12.95 2.49
CA ARG A 47 -2.14 -12.34 3.76
C ARG A 47 -2.16 -10.83 3.72
N LYS A 48 -1.75 -10.19 2.61
CA LYS A 48 -1.82 -8.74 2.48
C LYS A 48 -3.26 -8.21 2.62
N PHE A 49 -4.23 -8.93 2.04
CA PHE A 49 -5.66 -8.56 2.12
C PHE A 49 -6.32 -8.85 3.48
N GLU A 50 -5.70 -9.66 4.34
CA GLU A 50 -6.16 -9.87 5.72
C GLU A 50 -5.83 -8.67 6.64
N ILE A 51 -4.82 -7.86 6.30
CA ILE A 51 -4.37 -6.73 7.11
C ILE A 51 -5.34 -5.56 6.97
N ASN A 52 -5.88 -5.08 8.08
CA ASN A 52 -6.78 -3.91 8.12
C ASN A 52 -6.08 -2.64 7.67
N GLU A 53 -6.78 -1.70 7.03
CA GLU A 53 -6.20 -0.42 6.63
C GLU A 53 -6.31 0.67 7.72
N ILE A 54 -5.19 1.38 7.96
CA ILE A 54 -5.19 2.65 8.70
C ILE A 54 -5.65 3.81 7.79
N HIS A 55 -5.44 3.68 6.47
CA HIS A 55 -5.51 4.72 5.44
C HIS A 55 -4.38 5.75 5.53
N TYR A 56 -4.45 6.71 6.45
CA TYR A 56 -3.48 7.80 6.53
C TYR A 56 -3.36 8.36 7.96
N LEU A 57 -2.13 8.71 8.35
CA LEU A 57 -1.78 9.36 9.61
C LEU A 57 -0.88 10.56 9.31
N LYS A 58 -1.25 11.76 9.78
CA LYS A 58 -0.47 13.00 9.53
C LYS A 58 0.90 13.01 10.20
N ASN A 59 1.01 12.37 11.36
CA ASN A 59 2.22 12.40 12.16
C ASN A 59 3.01 11.11 11.97
N ILE A 60 4.15 11.21 11.29
CA ILE A 60 5.08 10.10 11.11
C ILE A 60 6.03 10.10 12.31
N SER A 61 5.81 9.18 13.22
CA SER A 61 6.77 8.83 14.28
C SER A 61 7.48 7.52 13.92
N ASP A 62 8.59 7.20 14.57
CA ASP A 62 9.37 5.99 14.29
C ASP A 62 8.57 4.69 14.46
N PHE A 63 7.55 4.67 15.33
CA PHE A 63 6.65 3.52 15.46
C PHE A 63 5.87 3.20 14.17
N ILE A 64 5.68 4.17 13.26
CA ILE A 64 5.04 3.94 11.95
C ILE A 64 5.93 3.10 11.03
N LYS A 65 7.25 3.30 11.08
CA LYS A 65 8.21 2.48 10.31
C LYS A 65 8.15 1.03 10.76
N LEU A 66 8.10 0.80 12.08
CA LEU A 66 7.97 -0.53 12.67
C LEU A 66 6.67 -1.24 12.26
N ILE A 67 5.57 -0.50 12.08
CA ILE A 67 4.31 -1.08 11.59
C ILE A 67 4.45 -1.53 10.14
N ARG A 68 5.06 -0.71 9.27
CA ARG A 68 5.29 -1.08 7.87
C ARG A 68 6.14 -2.35 7.75
N GLU A 69 7.22 -2.43 8.52
CA GLU A 69 8.04 -3.64 8.61
C GLU A 69 7.24 -4.83 9.18
N GLY A 70 6.39 -4.60 10.18
CA GLY A 70 5.49 -5.62 10.74
C GLY A 70 4.52 -6.17 9.70
N GLU A 71 3.96 -5.33 8.84
CA GLU A 71 3.13 -5.74 7.71
C GLU A 71 3.90 -6.63 6.73
N GLN A 72 5.13 -6.25 6.37
CA GLN A 72 5.96 -7.04 5.45
C GLN A 72 6.32 -8.39 6.05
N LEU A 73 6.63 -8.43 7.35
CA LEU A 73 6.89 -9.68 8.07
C LEU A 73 5.66 -10.59 8.06
N TYR A 74 4.46 -10.04 8.30
CA TYR A 74 3.21 -10.80 8.22
C TYR A 74 2.96 -11.34 6.80
N GLU A 75 3.04 -10.45 5.82
CA GLU A 75 2.84 -10.72 4.39
C GLU A 75 3.74 -11.87 3.91
N LEU A 76 5.01 -11.88 4.32
CA LEU A 76 5.97 -12.93 3.96
C LEU A 76 5.92 -14.18 4.86
N GLY A 77 5.24 -14.12 6.02
CA GLY A 77 4.99 -15.29 6.89
C GLY A 77 5.94 -15.40 8.08
N PHE A 78 6.68 -14.35 8.38
CA PHE A 78 7.55 -14.23 9.54
C PHE A 78 6.73 -13.79 10.77
N PHE A 79 5.76 -14.62 11.18
CA PHE A 79 4.77 -14.26 12.21
C PHE A 79 5.37 -13.94 13.57
N THR A 80 6.36 -14.71 14.03
CA THR A 80 7.08 -14.42 15.28
C THR A 80 7.77 -13.06 15.24
N GLY A 81 8.38 -12.73 14.09
CA GLY A 81 9.00 -11.42 13.87
C GLY A 81 7.97 -10.29 13.88
N CYS A 82 6.84 -10.49 13.20
CA CYS A 82 5.72 -9.54 13.21
C CYS A 82 5.22 -9.28 14.64
N ILE A 83 4.93 -10.33 15.43
CA ILE A 83 4.48 -10.21 16.82
C ILE A 83 5.48 -9.40 17.66
N ALA A 84 6.77 -9.72 17.55
CA ALA A 84 7.81 -9.03 18.30
C ALA A 84 7.86 -7.54 17.94
N LEU A 85 7.86 -7.22 16.64
CA LEU A 85 8.00 -5.87 16.14
C LEU A 85 6.77 -4.99 16.42
N VAL A 86 5.56 -5.53 16.19
CA VAL A 86 4.29 -4.88 16.53
C VAL A 86 4.20 -4.63 18.03
N GLY A 87 4.68 -5.58 18.85
CA GLY A 87 4.75 -5.41 20.29
C GLY A 87 5.65 -4.26 20.73
N VAL A 88 6.81 -4.08 20.09
CA VAL A 88 7.70 -2.92 20.31
C VAL A 88 7.03 -1.63 19.85
N ALA A 89 6.45 -1.62 18.66
CA ALA A 89 5.74 -0.46 18.12
C ALA A 89 4.58 -0.01 19.03
N SER A 90 3.83 -0.98 19.58
CA SER A 90 2.75 -0.74 20.54
C SER A 90 3.26 -0.14 21.85
N GLU A 91 4.39 -0.62 22.36
CA GLU A 91 4.99 -0.07 23.58
C GLU A 91 5.49 1.37 23.38
N ASP A 92 6.16 1.65 22.26
CA ASP A 92 6.65 3.00 21.96
C ASP A 92 5.52 3.97 21.65
N PHE A 93 4.47 3.52 20.96
CA PHE A 93 3.25 4.30 20.80
C PHE A 93 2.60 4.62 22.15
N LEU A 94 2.52 3.66 23.07
CA LEU A 94 1.92 3.88 24.38
C LEU A 94 2.71 4.89 25.23
N LYS A 95 4.05 4.89 25.13
CA LYS A 95 4.90 5.94 25.75
C LYS A 95 4.61 7.31 25.14
N TYR A 96 4.62 7.41 23.81
CA TYR A 96 4.27 8.64 23.09
C TYR A 96 2.89 9.16 23.51
N LEU A 97 1.90 8.28 23.58
CA LEU A 97 0.53 8.61 23.95
C LEU A 97 0.46 9.17 25.37
N ALA A 98 1.13 8.52 26.33
CA ALA A 98 1.17 9.01 27.71
C ALA A 98 1.77 10.42 27.82
N ILE A 99 2.88 10.68 27.14
CA ILE A 99 3.51 12.01 27.09
C ILE A 99 2.56 13.02 26.46
N SER A 100 1.97 12.67 25.32
CA SER A 100 1.06 13.55 24.56
C SER A 100 -0.21 13.91 25.34
N LEU A 101 -0.65 13.03 26.25
CA LEU A 101 -1.80 13.25 27.14
C LEU A 101 -1.39 13.91 28.48
N GLY A 102 -0.18 14.45 28.58
CA GLY A 102 0.28 15.19 29.75
C GLY A 102 0.66 14.32 30.95
N LYS A 103 1.01 13.04 30.73
CA LYS A 103 1.44 12.09 31.76
C LYS A 103 2.87 11.57 31.52
N PRO A 104 3.89 12.44 31.41
CA PRO A 104 5.27 12.01 31.14
C PRO A 104 5.82 11.04 32.19
N GLN A 105 5.35 11.12 33.44
CA GLN A 105 5.73 10.19 34.52
C GLN A 105 5.30 8.74 34.27
N TYR A 106 4.40 8.48 33.31
CA TYR A 106 4.00 7.11 32.95
C TYR A 106 4.94 6.47 31.93
N GLU A 107 5.80 7.24 31.26
CA GLU A 107 6.76 6.72 30.29
C GLU A 107 7.67 5.64 30.89
N SER A 108 8.25 5.92 32.07
CA SER A 108 9.19 5.02 32.77
C SER A 108 8.53 3.81 33.43
N GLN A 109 7.21 3.68 33.35
CA GLN A 109 6.49 2.54 33.90
C GLN A 109 6.54 1.34 32.96
N THR A 110 6.22 0.15 33.47
CA THR A 110 5.99 -1.02 32.62
C THR A 110 4.78 -0.78 31.71
N GLN A 111 4.74 -1.41 30.53
CA GLN A 111 3.61 -1.33 29.60
C GLN A 111 2.26 -1.58 30.29
N PHE A 112 2.19 -2.61 31.14
CA PHE A 112 0.99 -2.98 31.89
C PHE A 112 0.54 -1.87 32.84
N ASN A 113 1.46 -1.30 33.64
CA ASN A 113 1.13 -0.23 34.57
C ASN A 113 0.74 1.05 33.84
N ARG A 114 1.47 1.41 32.78
CA ARG A 114 1.15 2.57 31.94
C ARG A 114 -0.25 2.48 31.36
N LEU A 115 -0.60 1.32 30.80
CA LEU A 115 -1.90 1.10 30.19
C LEU A 115 -3.05 1.20 31.21
N ASN A 116 -2.91 0.54 32.36
CA ASN A 116 -3.92 0.59 33.42
C ASN A 116 -4.08 2.00 34.00
N ASN A 117 -2.98 2.74 34.19
CA ASN A 117 -3.05 4.10 34.71
C ASN A 117 -3.71 5.07 33.71
N LEU A 118 -3.44 4.95 32.42
CA LEU A 118 -4.14 5.73 31.39
C LEU A 118 -5.64 5.43 31.37
N LEU A 119 -6.05 4.18 31.56
CA LEU A 119 -7.47 3.81 31.66
C LEU A 119 -8.10 4.39 32.94
N ASN A 120 -7.46 4.22 34.10
CA ASN A 120 -7.97 4.71 35.39
C ASN A 120 -8.12 6.24 35.41
N ASP A 121 -7.25 6.95 34.71
CA ASP A 121 -7.31 8.41 34.53
C ASP A 121 -8.36 8.84 33.48
N ASN A 122 -9.09 7.91 32.86
CA ASN A 122 -10.04 8.13 31.75
C ASN A 122 -9.41 8.82 30.53
N LEU A 123 -8.11 8.60 30.30
CA LEU A 123 -7.37 9.16 29.17
C LEU A 123 -7.45 8.28 27.91
N ILE A 124 -7.79 7.01 28.08
CA ILE A 124 -8.10 6.08 27.00
C ILE A 124 -9.39 5.33 27.31
N SER A 125 -10.06 4.86 26.26
CA SER A 125 -11.27 4.04 26.41
C SER A 125 -10.93 2.60 26.84
N THR A 126 -11.92 1.88 27.38
CA THR A 126 -11.81 0.44 27.66
C THR A 126 -11.50 -0.37 26.39
N THR A 127 -12.03 0.05 25.23
CA THR A 127 -11.74 -0.58 23.94
C THR A 127 -10.27 -0.44 23.58
N THR A 128 -9.75 0.79 23.63
CA THR A 128 -8.33 1.09 23.40
C THR A 128 -7.43 0.29 24.34
N HIS A 129 -7.78 0.24 25.62
CA HIS A 129 -7.06 -0.55 26.62
C HIS A 129 -7.04 -2.04 26.23
N SER A 130 -8.20 -2.62 25.90
CA SER A 130 -8.32 -4.03 25.57
C SER A 130 -7.50 -4.43 24.34
N LEU A 131 -7.49 -3.59 23.29
CA LEU A 131 -6.69 -3.81 22.08
C LEU A 131 -5.19 -3.85 22.40
N LEU A 132 -4.71 -2.86 23.17
CA LEU A 132 -3.30 -2.75 23.55
C LEU A 132 -2.86 -3.82 24.55
N ASP A 133 -3.71 -4.20 25.50
CA ASP A 133 -3.39 -5.26 26.46
C ASP A 133 -3.31 -6.63 25.77
N ASN A 134 -4.19 -6.89 24.78
CA ASN A 134 -4.13 -8.10 23.98
C ASN A 134 -2.79 -8.21 23.22
N ILE A 135 -2.33 -7.11 22.59
CA ILE A 135 -1.00 -7.07 21.96
C ILE A 135 0.10 -7.41 22.96
N ARG A 136 0.06 -6.80 24.16
CA ARG A 136 1.04 -7.06 25.23
C ARG A 136 1.06 -8.54 25.62
N GLN A 137 -0.11 -9.17 25.78
CA GLN A 137 -0.22 -10.59 26.14
C GLN A 137 0.41 -11.48 25.06
N ILE A 138 0.02 -11.30 23.79
CA ILE A 138 0.58 -12.04 22.65
C ILE A 138 2.11 -11.87 22.57
N ARG A 139 2.60 -10.63 22.67
CA ARG A 139 4.03 -10.31 22.67
C ARG A 139 4.78 -10.99 23.79
N ASN A 140 4.23 -10.99 25.01
CA ASN A 140 4.87 -11.61 26.17
C ASN A 140 4.93 -13.13 26.03
N ASP A 141 3.88 -13.77 25.54
CA ASP A 141 3.90 -15.20 25.27
C ASP A 141 4.97 -15.58 24.26
N CYS A 142 5.09 -14.78 23.19
CA CYS A 142 6.10 -14.93 22.15
C CYS A 142 7.53 -14.73 22.68
N LEU A 143 7.84 -13.56 23.25
CA LEU A 143 9.22 -13.18 23.59
C LEU A 143 9.76 -13.90 24.82
N HIS A 144 8.91 -14.32 25.74
CA HIS A 144 9.32 -15.14 26.87
C HIS A 144 9.36 -16.63 26.54
N TYR A 145 9.01 -17.03 25.30
CA TYR A 145 8.98 -18.43 24.87
C TYR A 145 8.21 -19.31 25.88
N ASN A 146 7.04 -18.82 26.29
CA ASN A 146 6.18 -19.52 27.23
C ASN A 146 5.79 -20.90 26.68
N GLN A 147 5.47 -21.86 27.55
CA GLN A 147 5.16 -23.23 27.10
C GLN A 147 3.99 -23.26 26.09
N ASN A 148 2.98 -22.41 26.30
CA ASN A 148 1.88 -22.25 25.36
C ASN A 148 2.36 -21.82 23.97
N PHE A 149 3.29 -20.87 23.91
CA PHE A 149 3.86 -20.39 22.65
C PHE A 149 4.66 -21.49 21.92
N LYS A 150 5.43 -22.29 22.67
CA LYS A 150 6.23 -23.41 22.09
C LYS A 150 5.38 -24.50 21.44
N GLN A 151 4.09 -24.57 21.78
CA GLN A 151 3.15 -25.55 21.26
C GLN A 151 2.30 -25.00 20.10
N LYS A 152 2.40 -23.70 19.79
CA LYS A 152 1.60 -23.07 18.73
C LYS A 152 1.99 -23.61 17.36
N SER A 153 0.99 -23.92 16.55
CA SER A 153 1.15 -24.19 15.14
C SER A 153 1.49 -22.91 14.38
N ASN A 154 1.90 -23.03 13.11
CA ASN A 154 2.14 -21.87 12.27
C ASN A 154 0.87 -21.04 12.04
N ASP A 155 -0.30 -21.69 11.99
CA ASP A 155 -1.59 -21.01 11.84
C ASP A 155 -1.99 -20.26 13.12
N ASP A 156 -1.68 -20.80 14.30
CA ASP A 156 -1.86 -20.08 15.56
C ASP A 156 -0.98 -18.82 15.60
N LEU A 157 0.28 -18.93 15.15
CA LEU A 157 1.19 -17.79 15.04
C LEU A 157 0.71 -16.76 14.03
N LYS A 158 0.16 -17.20 12.88
CA LYS A 158 -0.49 -16.33 11.90
C LYS A 158 -1.62 -15.54 12.55
N ASN A 159 -2.54 -16.20 13.24
CA ASN A 159 -3.68 -15.57 13.88
C ASN A 159 -3.27 -14.57 14.97
N ASP A 160 -2.28 -14.92 15.79
CA ASP A 160 -1.70 -14.02 16.79
C ASP A 160 -1.10 -12.77 16.15
N ALA A 161 -0.28 -12.95 15.10
CA ALA A 161 0.39 -11.86 14.40
C ALA A 161 -0.62 -10.92 13.75
N LEU A 162 -1.64 -11.48 13.09
CA LEU A 162 -2.71 -10.70 12.48
C LEU A 162 -3.49 -9.92 13.53
N THR A 163 -3.85 -10.58 14.63
CA THR A 163 -4.57 -9.95 15.75
C THR A 163 -3.76 -8.80 16.33
N ALA A 164 -2.48 -9.01 16.64
CA ALA A 164 -1.63 -7.97 17.20
C ALA A 164 -1.49 -6.78 16.25
N LEU A 165 -1.22 -7.05 14.96
CA LEU A 165 -1.06 -6.02 13.94
C LEU A 165 -2.36 -5.21 13.75
N ASN A 166 -3.49 -5.89 13.54
CA ASN A 166 -4.77 -5.22 13.32
C ASN A 166 -5.25 -4.44 14.56
N ASN A 167 -5.03 -4.94 15.77
CA ASN A 167 -5.35 -4.20 17.00
C ASN A 167 -4.53 -2.91 17.12
N LEU A 168 -3.25 -2.94 16.73
CA LEU A 168 -2.41 -1.74 16.76
C LEU A 168 -2.89 -0.73 15.71
N LYS A 169 -3.16 -1.20 14.50
CA LYS A 169 -3.69 -0.37 13.41
C LYS A 169 -5.02 0.27 13.77
N GLU A 170 -5.94 -0.47 14.38
CA GLU A 170 -7.22 0.04 14.86
C GLU A 170 -7.03 1.10 15.96
N THR A 171 -6.15 0.83 16.92
CA THR A 171 -5.82 1.79 17.99
C THR A 171 -5.31 3.10 17.43
N LEU A 172 -4.36 3.05 16.50
CA LEU A 172 -3.77 4.25 15.88
C LEU A 172 -4.82 5.01 15.09
N LYS A 173 -5.63 4.31 14.29
CA LYS A 173 -6.74 4.90 13.53
C LYS A 173 -7.73 5.62 14.44
N SER A 174 -8.04 5.05 15.60
CA SER A 174 -8.98 5.66 16.56
C SER A 174 -8.41 6.88 17.30
N ILE A 175 -7.11 6.92 17.58
CA ILE A 175 -6.52 7.94 18.45
C ILE A 175 -5.89 9.08 17.66
N ILE A 176 -5.13 8.74 16.62
CA ILE A 176 -4.37 9.71 15.82
C ILE A 176 -4.77 9.69 14.34
N GLY A 177 -5.74 8.87 13.96
CA GLY A 177 -6.31 8.84 12.62
C GLY A 177 -7.32 9.96 12.40
N GLY A 178 -7.42 10.41 11.15
CA GLY A 178 -8.37 11.43 10.73
C GLY A 178 -8.03 11.91 9.32
N ALA A 179 -8.89 11.57 8.36
CA ALA A 179 -8.76 12.05 6.99
C ALA A 179 -9.44 13.43 6.89
N ASN A 180 -8.70 14.46 6.48
CA ASN A 180 -9.30 15.65 5.92
C ASN A 180 -9.19 15.54 4.39
N PRO A 181 -10.29 15.66 3.62
CA PRO A 181 -10.24 15.66 2.15
C PRO A 181 -9.22 16.67 1.57
N ASN A 182 -8.90 17.72 2.31
CA ASN A 182 -7.88 18.71 1.94
C ASN A 182 -6.43 18.16 1.97
N ASP A 183 -6.21 16.93 2.42
CA ASP A 183 -4.89 16.29 2.50
C ASP A 183 -4.53 15.46 1.25
N LEU A 184 -5.34 15.49 0.18
CA LEU A 184 -5.11 14.66 -1.02
C LEU A 184 -3.71 14.84 -1.62
N ILE A 185 -3.25 16.09 -1.73
CA ILE A 185 -1.92 16.40 -2.30
C ILE A 185 -0.83 15.77 -1.44
N SER A 186 -0.88 15.95 -0.11
CA SER A 186 0.14 15.38 0.79
C SER A 186 0.08 13.85 0.86
N VAL A 187 -1.10 13.26 0.68
CA VAL A 187 -1.24 11.80 0.56
C VAL A 187 -0.58 11.30 -0.73
N PHE A 188 -0.78 11.96 -1.87
CA PHE A 188 -0.15 11.58 -3.14
C PHE A 188 1.36 11.76 -3.11
N GLU A 189 1.85 12.88 -2.58
CA GLU A 189 3.28 13.12 -2.35
C GLU A 189 3.86 12.02 -1.44
N GLY A 190 3.17 11.68 -0.36
CA GLY A 190 3.58 10.62 0.57
C GLY A 190 3.61 9.22 -0.06
N ILE A 191 2.68 8.92 -0.98
CA ILE A 191 2.71 7.67 -1.76
C ILE A 191 3.91 7.68 -2.71
N GLY A 192 4.12 8.77 -3.46
CA GLY A 192 5.20 8.87 -4.44
C GLY A 192 6.60 8.88 -3.81
N ALA A 193 6.73 9.39 -2.59
CA ALA A 193 8.00 9.45 -1.85
C ALA A 193 8.21 8.26 -0.88
N GLY A 194 7.30 7.28 -0.84
CA GLY A 194 7.35 6.19 0.12
C GLY A 194 8.47 5.18 -0.17
N ASP A 195 9.34 4.93 0.81
CA ASP A 195 10.41 3.91 0.73
C ASP A 195 9.88 2.47 0.62
N ASP A 196 8.58 2.24 0.88
CA ASP A 196 7.91 0.93 0.84
C ASP A 196 7.22 0.62 -0.51
N ILE A 197 7.40 1.47 -1.51
CA ILE A 197 6.88 1.27 -2.87
C ILE A 197 7.78 0.31 -3.65
N LYS A 198 7.20 -0.80 -4.15
CA LYS A 198 7.96 -1.81 -4.91
C LYS A 198 8.25 -1.37 -6.34
N ASN A 199 7.30 -0.71 -6.99
CA ASN A 199 7.40 -0.23 -8.37
C ASN A 199 6.32 0.84 -8.67
N THR A 200 6.35 1.39 -9.88
CA THR A 200 5.40 2.40 -10.35
C THR A 200 3.95 1.91 -10.40
N ASP A 201 3.73 0.61 -10.62
CA ASP A 201 2.38 0.03 -10.66
C ASP A 201 1.72 0.07 -9.27
N GLU A 202 2.51 -0.15 -8.21
CA GLU A 202 2.03 -0.02 -6.83
C GLU A 202 1.64 1.43 -6.50
N ILE A 203 2.31 2.43 -7.08
CA ILE A 203 1.92 3.85 -6.94
C ILE A 203 0.52 4.07 -7.50
N ALA A 204 0.27 3.62 -8.74
CA ALA A 204 -1.03 3.78 -9.39
C ALA A 204 -2.16 3.11 -8.58
N ILE A 205 -1.91 1.91 -8.06
CA ILE A 205 -2.86 1.19 -7.19
C ILE A 205 -3.13 1.96 -5.90
N LYS A 206 -2.09 2.43 -5.20
CA LYS A 206 -2.24 3.17 -3.94
C LYS A 206 -2.95 4.51 -4.15
N VAL A 207 -2.64 5.24 -5.24
CA VAL A 207 -3.32 6.50 -5.61
C VAL A 207 -4.80 6.25 -5.88
N LYS A 208 -5.13 5.23 -6.69
CA LYS A 208 -6.52 4.81 -6.95
C LYS A 208 -7.28 4.55 -5.66
N ASN A 209 -6.70 3.75 -4.76
CA ASN A 209 -7.33 3.41 -3.49
C ASN A 209 -7.48 4.65 -2.60
N ALA A 210 -6.46 5.51 -2.53
CA ALA A 210 -6.52 6.76 -1.77
C ALA A 210 -7.64 7.69 -2.26
N VAL A 211 -7.76 7.88 -3.59
CA VAL A 211 -8.87 8.64 -4.20
C VAL A 211 -10.21 8.06 -3.79
N SER A 212 -10.38 6.74 -3.91
CA SER A 212 -11.63 6.06 -3.56
C SER A 212 -11.99 6.28 -2.08
N HIS A 213 -11.02 6.17 -1.17
CA HIS A 213 -11.29 6.32 0.26
C HIS A 213 -11.51 7.78 0.69
N LEU A 214 -10.77 8.74 0.13
CA LEU A 214 -10.82 10.15 0.49
C LEU A 214 -11.97 10.90 -0.18
N LEU A 215 -12.21 10.66 -1.46
CA LEU A 215 -13.26 11.33 -2.23
C LEU A 215 -14.57 10.56 -2.30
N LYS A 216 -14.61 9.31 -1.82
CA LYS A 216 -15.76 8.40 -1.97
C LYS A 216 -16.18 8.25 -3.44
N PHE A 217 -15.20 8.32 -4.33
CA PHE A 217 -15.39 8.27 -5.77
C PHE A 217 -15.00 6.88 -6.30
N PRO A 218 -15.90 6.15 -6.99
CA PRO A 218 -15.58 4.86 -7.58
C PRO A 218 -14.76 5.07 -8.86
N LEU A 219 -13.43 5.18 -8.69
CA LEU A 219 -12.52 5.41 -9.82
C LEU A 219 -12.30 4.15 -10.67
N ALA A 220 -12.45 2.96 -10.06
CA ALA A 220 -12.30 1.69 -10.76
C ALA A 220 -13.62 1.24 -11.37
N PHE A 221 -13.57 0.79 -12.62
CA PHE A 221 -14.70 0.18 -13.33
C PHE A 221 -14.92 -1.27 -12.91
N ASP A 222 -16.09 -1.81 -13.27
CA ASP A 222 -16.45 -3.20 -13.03
C ASP A 222 -15.43 -4.16 -13.69
N PRO A 223 -14.96 -5.23 -13.01
CA PRO A 223 -13.96 -6.17 -13.55
C PRO A 223 -14.35 -6.86 -14.86
N GLU A 224 -15.65 -7.00 -15.14
CA GLU A 224 -16.15 -7.58 -16.39
C GLU A 224 -16.04 -6.59 -17.56
N THR A 225 -15.96 -5.29 -17.26
CA THR A 225 -15.81 -4.27 -18.29
C THR A 225 -14.38 -4.26 -18.82
N LYS A 226 -14.23 -4.30 -20.15
CA LYS A 226 -12.91 -4.26 -20.82
C LYS A 226 -12.58 -2.92 -21.45
N THR A 227 -13.60 -2.12 -21.73
CA THR A 227 -13.48 -0.87 -22.48
C THR A 227 -14.51 0.12 -21.98
N GLN A 228 -14.14 1.39 -21.99
CA GLN A 228 -15.05 2.50 -21.75
C GLN A 228 -15.22 3.31 -23.02
N VAL A 229 -16.47 3.57 -23.37
CA VAL A 229 -16.84 4.44 -24.50
C VAL A 229 -17.70 5.55 -23.95
N ARG A 230 -17.35 6.80 -24.25
CA ARG A 230 -18.09 7.97 -23.80
C ARG A 230 -18.30 8.93 -24.95
N THR A 231 -19.55 9.18 -25.27
CA THR A 231 -19.96 10.26 -26.17
C THR A 231 -20.45 11.43 -25.32
N SER A 232 -19.86 12.61 -25.50
CA SER A 232 -20.30 13.83 -24.82
C SER A 232 -20.09 15.05 -25.74
N ILE A 233 -20.54 16.20 -25.26
CA ILE A 233 -20.24 17.49 -25.86
C ILE A 233 -19.05 18.08 -25.12
N PHE A 234 -18.03 18.49 -25.87
CA PHE A 234 -16.78 19.02 -25.34
C PHE A 234 -16.48 20.40 -25.92
N THR A 235 -15.68 21.17 -25.20
CA THR A 235 -14.96 22.31 -25.75
C THR A 235 -13.50 21.90 -25.97
N ILE A 236 -12.98 22.13 -27.16
CA ILE A 236 -11.55 21.97 -27.45
C ILE A 236 -10.78 23.03 -26.67
N LYS A 237 -9.82 22.61 -25.83
CA LYS A 237 -8.97 23.52 -25.08
C LYS A 237 -7.63 23.76 -25.74
N GLU A 238 -7.09 22.71 -26.35
CA GLU A 238 -5.77 22.71 -26.95
C GLU A 238 -5.74 21.62 -28.02
N ILE A 239 -5.02 21.89 -29.10
CA ILE A 239 -4.67 20.91 -30.13
C ILE A 239 -3.15 20.94 -30.22
N ASP A 240 -2.51 19.82 -29.88
CA ASP A 240 -1.07 19.65 -29.99
C ASP A 240 -0.76 18.71 -31.17
N GLU A 241 -0.34 19.28 -32.29
CA GLU A 241 0.00 18.53 -33.50
C GLU A 241 1.39 17.86 -33.42
N ASP A 242 2.25 18.29 -32.49
CA ASP A 242 3.58 17.70 -32.32
C ASP A 242 3.49 16.35 -31.59
N PHE A 243 2.47 16.19 -30.73
CA PHE A 243 2.20 14.97 -29.96
C PHE A 243 0.95 14.19 -30.41
N ASP A 244 0.23 14.66 -31.44
CA ASP A 244 -1.04 14.06 -31.89
C ASP A 244 -2.13 14.02 -30.80
N GLU A 245 -2.22 15.07 -29.98
CA GLU A 245 -3.10 15.15 -28.81
C GLU A 245 -4.15 16.28 -28.95
N ILE A 246 -5.34 16.05 -28.39
CA ILE A 246 -6.38 17.08 -28.24
C ILE A 246 -6.85 17.09 -26.78
N SER A 247 -6.86 18.26 -26.16
CA SER A 247 -7.46 18.45 -24.83
C SER A 247 -8.94 18.82 -24.96
N LEU A 248 -9.82 17.94 -24.46
CA LEU A 248 -11.27 18.07 -24.53
C LEU A 248 -11.87 18.31 -23.14
N GLN A 249 -12.46 19.49 -22.90
CA GLN A 249 -13.21 19.75 -21.67
C GLN A 249 -14.67 19.33 -21.84
N ASP A 250 -15.13 18.34 -21.07
CA ASP A 250 -16.53 17.88 -21.10
C ASP A 250 -17.45 18.95 -20.49
N LEU A 251 -18.44 19.42 -21.26
CA LEU A 251 -19.36 20.46 -20.82
C LEU A 251 -20.28 20.01 -19.68
N ASN A 252 -20.46 18.70 -19.47
CA ASN A 252 -21.35 18.18 -18.44
C ASN A 252 -20.73 18.22 -17.03
N ASN A 253 -19.42 18.05 -16.92
CA ASN A 253 -18.75 17.93 -15.61
C ASN A 253 -17.48 18.79 -15.47
N GLY A 254 -17.06 19.48 -16.53
CA GLY A 254 -15.89 20.36 -16.54
C GLY A 254 -14.54 19.65 -16.53
N LEU A 255 -14.51 18.31 -16.54
CA LEU A 255 -13.27 17.53 -16.58
C LEU A 255 -12.62 17.62 -17.96
N ILE A 256 -11.29 17.62 -17.98
CA ILE A 256 -10.50 17.64 -19.21
C ILE A 256 -9.98 16.23 -19.45
N ALA A 257 -10.24 15.71 -20.65
CA ALA A 257 -9.63 14.50 -21.17
C ALA A 257 -8.59 14.89 -22.22
N ILE A 258 -7.37 14.39 -22.08
CA ILE A 258 -6.35 14.45 -23.13
C ILE A 258 -6.54 13.19 -23.95
N VAL A 259 -6.76 13.35 -25.26
CA VAL A 259 -7.01 12.24 -26.17
C VAL A 259 -6.00 12.23 -27.28
N GLU A 260 -5.44 11.06 -27.54
CA GLU A 260 -4.58 10.84 -28.70
C GLU A 260 -5.43 10.45 -29.90
N TYR A 261 -4.98 10.88 -31.09
CA TYR A 261 -5.43 10.30 -32.34
C TYR A 261 -4.30 9.50 -33.00
N PRO A 262 -4.59 8.30 -33.55
CA PRO A 262 -3.56 7.53 -34.26
C PRO A 262 -2.97 8.35 -35.41
N GLU A 263 -1.65 8.28 -35.62
CA GLU A 263 -0.96 8.95 -36.74
C GLU A 263 -1.62 8.59 -38.09
N SER A 264 -2.08 7.35 -38.24
CA SER A 264 -2.81 6.86 -39.42
C SER A 264 -4.13 7.59 -39.69
N GLU A 265 -4.70 8.25 -38.69
CA GLU A 265 -5.97 8.99 -38.75
C GLU A 265 -5.74 10.51 -38.70
N ARG A 266 -4.50 11.00 -38.60
CA ARG A 266 -4.18 12.44 -38.53
C ARG A 266 -4.86 13.25 -39.64
N THR A 267 -4.84 12.75 -40.88
CA THR A 267 -5.49 13.43 -42.02
C THR A 267 -7.01 13.53 -41.86
N TYR A 268 -7.65 12.53 -41.26
CA TYR A 268 -9.09 12.57 -40.99
C TYR A 268 -9.41 13.70 -40.01
N TYR A 269 -8.69 13.79 -38.89
CA TYR A 269 -8.92 14.82 -37.88
C TYR A 269 -8.57 16.23 -38.38
N GLN A 270 -7.47 16.40 -39.12
CA GLN A 270 -7.12 17.68 -39.75
C GLN A 270 -8.19 18.14 -40.75
N SER A 271 -8.85 17.21 -41.46
CA SER A 271 -9.90 17.56 -42.42
C SER A 271 -11.15 18.16 -41.77
N LYS A 272 -11.36 17.96 -40.47
CA LYS A 272 -12.49 18.50 -39.70
C LYS A 272 -12.35 20.00 -39.41
N ASN A 273 -11.20 20.62 -39.70
CA ASN A 273 -10.91 22.05 -39.47
C ASN A 273 -11.26 22.49 -38.04
N LEU A 274 -10.90 21.67 -37.06
CA LEU A 274 -11.12 21.94 -35.65
C LEU A 274 -10.18 23.04 -35.16
N THR A 275 -10.68 23.90 -34.29
CA THR A 275 -9.90 24.99 -33.68
C THR A 275 -10.15 25.04 -32.18
N GLU A 276 -9.21 25.60 -31.42
CA GLU A 276 -9.39 25.84 -29.99
C GLU A 276 -10.67 26.64 -29.71
N ASN A 277 -11.34 26.28 -28.62
CA ASN A 277 -12.65 26.77 -28.18
C ASN A 277 -13.84 26.33 -29.03
N ASP A 278 -13.65 25.53 -30.07
CA ASP A 278 -14.77 24.91 -30.77
C ASP A 278 -15.56 23.98 -29.83
N THR A 279 -16.87 23.98 -30.01
CA THR A 279 -17.77 23.02 -29.37
C THR A 279 -17.97 21.84 -30.30
N VAL A 280 -17.71 20.64 -29.79
CA VAL A 280 -17.73 19.41 -30.57
C VAL A 280 -18.53 18.34 -29.85
N ILE A 281 -19.15 17.45 -30.62
CA ILE A 281 -19.55 16.13 -30.11
C ILE A 281 -18.42 15.17 -30.42
N ALA A 282 -17.94 14.46 -29.40
CA ALA A 282 -16.86 13.50 -29.56
C ALA A 282 -17.22 12.17 -28.90
N THR A 283 -16.79 11.08 -29.52
CA THR A 283 -16.84 9.73 -28.93
C THR A 283 -15.44 9.31 -28.58
N LEU A 284 -15.21 9.13 -27.28
CA LEU A 284 -13.92 8.74 -26.71
C LEU A 284 -13.94 7.27 -26.33
N PHE A 285 -12.80 6.61 -26.45
CA PHE A 285 -12.61 5.22 -26.09
C PHE A 285 -11.36 5.05 -25.23
N SER A 286 -11.45 4.21 -24.20
CA SER A 286 -10.27 3.77 -23.45
C SER A 286 -10.37 2.27 -23.17
N ALA A 287 -9.28 1.56 -23.35
CA ALA A 287 -9.13 0.24 -22.76
C ALA A 287 -9.02 0.37 -21.23
N LEU A 288 -9.49 -0.64 -20.50
CA LEU A 288 -9.32 -0.72 -19.07
C LEU A 288 -8.12 -1.60 -18.71
N ASP A 289 -7.28 -1.12 -17.79
CA ASP A 289 -6.14 -1.87 -17.28
C ASP A 289 -6.57 -2.95 -16.27
N GLN A 290 -5.61 -3.74 -15.78
CA GLN A 290 -5.86 -4.80 -14.79
C GLN A 290 -6.33 -4.24 -13.43
N ASN A 291 -6.16 -2.94 -13.19
CA ASN A 291 -6.59 -2.25 -11.97
C ASN A 291 -8.00 -1.64 -12.10
N GLY A 292 -8.64 -1.81 -13.25
CA GLY A 292 -9.96 -1.25 -13.57
C GLY A 292 -9.92 0.25 -13.84
N LEU A 293 -8.75 0.81 -14.18
CA LEU A 293 -8.59 2.21 -14.55
C LEU A 293 -8.61 2.36 -16.07
N THR A 294 -9.08 3.50 -16.54
CA THR A 294 -8.88 3.89 -17.95
C THR A 294 -7.40 4.12 -18.18
N ALA A 295 -6.88 3.51 -19.23
CA ALA A 295 -5.58 3.84 -19.77
C ALA A 295 -5.67 5.16 -20.57
N GLU A 296 -4.85 5.26 -21.61
CA GLU A 296 -4.93 6.31 -22.61
C GLU A 296 -6.29 6.35 -23.29
N TRP A 297 -6.86 7.55 -23.36
CA TRP A 297 -8.09 7.81 -24.09
C TRP A 297 -7.77 8.11 -25.55
N LYS A 298 -8.49 7.46 -26.45
CA LYS A 298 -8.39 7.63 -27.90
C LYS A 298 -9.67 8.23 -28.43
N LEU A 299 -9.52 9.03 -29.48
CA LEU A 299 -10.65 9.56 -30.23
C LEU A 299 -11.18 8.47 -31.19
N LEU A 300 -12.48 8.17 -31.13
CA LEU A 300 -13.15 7.33 -32.13
C LEU A 300 -13.83 8.16 -33.20
N ASP A 301 -14.43 9.28 -32.79
CA ASP A 301 -15.09 10.19 -33.70
C ASP A 301 -15.21 11.59 -33.08
N ILE A 302 -15.26 12.60 -33.94
CA ILE A 302 -15.41 14.00 -33.56
C ILE A 302 -16.09 14.80 -34.67
N ASP A 303 -17.07 15.60 -34.27
CA ASP A 303 -17.77 16.53 -35.16
C ASP A 303 -18.02 17.86 -34.48
N LYS A 304 -17.81 18.94 -35.24
CA LYS A 304 -18.12 20.29 -34.81
C LYS A 304 -19.64 20.49 -34.76
N ILE A 305 -20.11 21.13 -33.69
CA ILE A 305 -21.52 21.51 -33.49
C ILE A 305 -21.78 22.89 -34.09
#